data_AF-A0A0C2CW97-F1
#
_entry.id   AF-A0A0C2CW97-F1
#
_cell.length_a   1.000
_cell.length_b   1.000
_cell.length_c   1.000
_cell.angle_alpha   90.00
_cell.angle_beta   90.00
_cell.angle_gamma   90.00
#
_symmetry.space_group_name_H-M   'P 1'
#
loop_
_entity.id
_entity.type
_entity.pdbx_description
1 polymer ?
#
loop_
_entity_poly.entity_id
_entity_poly.type
_entity_poly.pdbx_seq_one_letter_code
_entity_poly.pdbx_strand_id
1 'polypeptide(L)'
;MAQTVEEEYMGGSKARVWTYVILAGLLLVGLLVANFAWENPEDARAALDGFLGLPGWAVVGIVAVLGVLVFWGGLKIEADWPEAVGALLIAGAVLAVEMMVGLDTFRLFNMGFMPYFIPLGVFVVLFGLGMVKSK
;
A
#
# COMPACT_ATOMS: atom_id res chain seq x y z
N MET A 1 11.19 2.95 -30.88
CA MET A 1 11.79 3.51 -29.64
C MET A 1 10.78 3.62 -28.51
N ALA A 2 9.51 3.99 -28.72
CA ALA A 2 8.50 3.94 -27.65
C ALA A 2 8.15 2.50 -27.20
N GLN A 3 8.01 1.58 -28.17
CA GLN A 3 7.65 0.18 -27.88
C GLN A 3 8.67 -0.58 -27.03
N THR A 4 9.97 -0.26 -27.16
CA THR A 4 11.03 -0.93 -26.38
C THR A 4 11.03 -0.49 -24.92
N VAL A 5 10.72 0.77 -24.64
CA VAL A 5 10.64 1.31 -23.27
C VAL A 5 9.36 0.83 -22.57
N GLU A 6 8.26 0.72 -23.30
CA GLU A 6 6.99 0.20 -22.75
C GLU A 6 7.05 -1.30 -22.39
N GLU A 7 7.70 -2.13 -23.21
CA GLU A 7 7.89 -3.56 -22.90
C GLU A 7 8.79 -3.78 -21.68
N GLU A 8 9.78 -2.91 -21.48
CA GLU A 8 10.72 -2.98 -20.36
C GLU A 8 10.08 -2.59 -19.01
N TYR A 9 9.03 -1.76 -19.01
CA TYR A 9 8.34 -1.31 -17.79
C TYR A 9 6.99 -2.00 -17.50
N MET A 10 6.27 -2.52 -18.50
CA MET A 10 4.94 -3.13 -18.31
C MET A 10 4.90 -4.65 -18.58
N GLY A 11 5.98 -5.24 -19.10
CA GLY A 11 6.04 -6.66 -19.46
C GLY A 11 5.15 -7.06 -20.64
N GLY A 12 5.04 -8.36 -20.88
CA GLY A 12 4.28 -8.99 -21.96
C GLY A 12 2.79 -8.64 -21.98
N SER A 13 2.08 -9.01 -23.05
CA SER A 13 0.68 -8.56 -23.26
C SER A 13 -0.28 -8.94 -22.13
N LYS A 14 -0.02 -10.04 -21.41
CA LYS A 14 -0.79 -10.50 -20.26
C LYS A 14 -0.51 -9.68 -18.99
N ALA A 15 0.73 -9.22 -18.81
CA ALA A 15 1.13 -8.33 -17.72
C ALA A 15 0.54 -6.92 -17.89
N ARG A 16 0.44 -6.46 -19.14
CA ARG A 16 -0.26 -5.22 -19.50
C ARG A 16 -1.73 -5.24 -19.07
N VAL A 17 -2.47 -6.30 -19.37
CA VAL A 17 -3.89 -6.40 -18.99
C VAL A 17 -4.08 -6.27 -17.48
N TRP A 18 -3.25 -6.95 -16.69
CA TRP A 18 -3.35 -6.87 -15.23
C TRP A 18 -2.90 -5.52 -14.65
N THR A 19 -1.86 -4.89 -15.22
CA THR A 19 -1.47 -3.51 -14.89
C THR A 19 -2.65 -2.57 -15.08
N TYR A 20 -3.35 -2.67 -16.22
CA TYR A 20 -4.56 -1.88 -16.46
C TYR A 20 -5.69 -2.22 -15.49
N VAL A 21 -5.88 -3.49 -15.11
CA VAL A 21 -6.90 -3.87 -14.12
C VAL A 21 -6.60 -3.28 -12.74
N ILE A 22 -5.34 -3.31 -12.28
CA ILE A 22 -4.96 -2.72 -10.99
C ILE A 22 -5.11 -1.20 -11.04
N LEU A 23 -4.61 -0.55 -12.09
CA LEU A 23 -4.75 0.91 -12.25
C LEU A 23 -6.22 1.33 -12.37
N ALA A 24 -7.03 0.59 -13.12
CA ALA A 24 -8.47 0.84 -13.21
C ALA A 24 -9.17 0.62 -11.87
N GLY A 25 -8.80 -0.42 -11.12
CA GLY A 25 -9.30 -0.64 -9.75
C GLY A 25 -8.96 0.51 -8.82
N LEU A 26 -7.69 0.95 -8.81
CA LEU A 26 -7.23 2.11 -8.03
C LEU A 26 -7.96 3.39 -8.45
N LEU A 27 -8.11 3.60 -9.75
CA LEU A 27 -8.82 4.76 -10.29
C LEU A 27 -10.30 4.74 -9.86
N LEU A 28 -10.99 3.59 -9.97
CA LEU A 28 -12.38 3.44 -9.56
C LEU A 28 -12.56 3.66 -8.06
N VAL A 29 -11.65 3.13 -7.24
CA VAL A 29 -11.66 3.39 -5.79
C VAL A 29 -11.47 4.89 -5.53
N GLY A 30 -10.49 5.52 -6.18
CA GLY A 30 -10.26 6.96 -6.07
C GLY A 30 -11.46 7.79 -6.54
N LEU A 31 -12.12 7.39 -7.63
CA LEU A 31 -13.31 8.05 -8.17
C LEU A 31 -14.50 7.89 -7.24
N LEU A 32 -14.71 6.71 -6.66
CA LEU A 32 -15.76 6.47 -5.67
C LEU A 32 -15.55 7.35 -4.43
N VAL A 33 -14.32 7.44 -3.92
CA VAL A 33 -13.98 8.30 -2.79
C VAL A 33 -14.19 9.77 -3.13
N ALA A 34 -13.71 10.22 -4.29
CA ALA A 34 -13.86 11.60 -4.73
C ALA A 34 -15.33 11.97 -5.00
N ASN A 35 -16.09 11.08 -5.63
CA ASN A 35 -17.52 11.28 -5.90
C ASN A 35 -18.33 11.32 -4.60
N PHE A 36 -18.04 10.40 -3.67
CA PHE A 36 -18.64 10.43 -2.33
C PHE A 36 -18.33 11.75 -1.60
N ALA A 37 -17.08 12.21 -1.67
CA ALA A 37 -16.66 13.48 -1.08
C ALA A 37 -17.31 14.71 -1.72
N TRP A 38 -17.64 14.64 -3.01
CA TRP A 38 -18.26 15.73 -3.76
C TRP A 38 -19.78 15.79 -3.56
N GLU A 39 -20.45 14.63 -3.64
CA GLU A 39 -21.91 14.51 -3.49
C GLU A 39 -22.34 14.72 -2.03
N ASN A 40 -21.55 14.24 -1.07
CA ASN A 40 -21.89 14.31 0.35
C ASN A 40 -20.72 14.91 1.15
N PRO A 41 -20.43 16.21 1.01
CA PRO A 41 -19.29 16.84 1.67
C PRO A 41 -19.41 16.85 3.20
N GLU A 42 -20.64 16.91 3.75
CA GLU A 42 -20.86 16.79 5.20
C GLU A 42 -20.68 15.36 5.68
N ASP A 43 -21.19 14.36 4.96
CA ASP A 43 -20.95 12.94 5.29
C ASP A 43 -19.51 12.53 5.04
N ALA A 44 -18.78 13.16 4.12
CA ALA A 44 -17.36 12.92 3.90
C ALA A 44 -16.50 13.56 4.98
N ARG A 45 -16.89 14.73 5.51
CA ARG A 45 -16.30 15.29 6.73
C ARG A 45 -16.64 14.44 7.94
N ALA A 46 -17.90 14.01 8.09
CA ALA A 46 -18.34 13.10 9.15
C ALA A 46 -17.77 11.68 8.99
N ALA A 47 -17.43 11.25 7.78
CA ALA A 47 -16.73 10.00 7.50
C ALA A 47 -15.24 10.15 7.67
N LEU A 48 -14.64 11.34 7.53
CA LEU A 48 -13.27 11.63 7.97
C LEU A 48 -13.20 11.72 9.50
N ASP A 49 -14.15 12.40 10.14
CA ASP A 49 -14.35 12.44 11.59
C ASP A 49 -14.78 11.08 12.15
N GLY A 50 -15.45 10.27 11.33
CA GLY A 50 -15.83 8.88 11.57
C GLY A 50 -14.76 7.90 11.12
N PHE A 51 -13.77 8.30 10.34
CA PHE A 51 -12.50 7.59 10.16
C PHE A 51 -11.62 7.84 11.37
N LEU A 52 -11.70 9.05 11.93
CA LEU A 52 -11.21 9.42 13.26
C LEU A 52 -12.09 8.83 14.39
N GLY A 53 -13.33 8.42 14.10
CA GLY A 53 -14.32 7.89 15.06
C GLY A 53 -14.51 6.37 14.99
N LEU A 54 -14.10 5.73 13.89
CA LEU A 54 -13.78 4.32 13.82
C LEU A 54 -12.55 4.11 14.70
N PRO A 55 -12.45 2.97 15.38
CA PRO A 55 -11.20 2.66 16.06
C PRO A 55 -10.06 2.76 15.04
N GLY A 56 -8.99 3.50 15.33
CA GLY A 56 -7.92 3.75 14.37
C GLY A 56 -7.32 2.48 13.73
N TRP A 57 -7.52 1.31 14.35
CA TRP A 57 -7.10 0.01 13.83
C TRP A 57 -7.90 -0.45 12.61
N ALA A 58 -9.13 0.03 12.40
CA ALA A 58 -9.95 -0.34 11.25
C ALA A 58 -9.36 0.19 9.94
N VAL A 59 -8.85 1.42 9.97
CA VAL A 59 -8.12 2.06 8.86
C VAL A 59 -6.87 1.26 8.53
N VAL A 60 -6.11 0.91 9.56
CA VAL A 60 -4.90 0.11 9.44
C VAL A 60 -5.19 -1.27 8.84
N GLY A 61 -6.30 -1.89 9.25
CA GLY A 61 -6.77 -3.16 8.69
C GLY A 61 -7.12 -3.06 7.21
N ILE A 62 -7.85 -2.02 6.79
CA ILE A 62 -8.21 -1.81 5.38
C ILE A 62 -6.95 -1.59 4.52
N VAL A 63 -6.03 -0.73 4.98
CA VAL A 63 -4.77 -0.46 4.28
C VAL A 63 -3.92 -1.73 4.18
N ALA A 64 -3.84 -2.53 5.25
CA ALA A 64 -3.14 -3.82 5.23
C ALA A 64 -3.74 -4.79 4.21
N VAL A 65 -5.07 -4.94 4.19
CA VAL A 65 -5.76 -5.85 3.26
C VAL A 65 -5.57 -5.40 1.80
N LEU A 66 -5.72 -4.10 1.52
CA LEU A 66 -5.47 -3.56 0.19
C LEU A 66 -4.01 -3.76 -0.23
N GLY A 67 -3.06 -3.50 0.66
CA GLY A 67 -1.64 -3.75 0.42
C GLY A 67 -1.35 -5.19 0.07
N VAL A 68 -1.92 -6.16 0.81
CA VAL A 68 -1.79 -7.60 0.52
C VAL A 68 -2.39 -7.97 -0.83
N LEU A 69 -3.57 -7.46 -1.17
CA LEU A 69 -4.22 -7.76 -2.45
C LEU A 69 -3.43 -7.20 -3.64
N VAL A 70 -2.92 -5.97 -3.52
CA VAL A 70 -2.09 -5.33 -4.55
C VAL A 70 -0.75 -6.04 -4.68
N PHE A 71 -0.09 -6.39 -3.56
CA PHE A 71 1.15 -7.14 -3.55
C PHE A 71 0.98 -8.53 -4.19
N TRP A 72 -0.06 -9.27 -3.79
CA TRP A 72 -0.36 -10.60 -4.33
C TRP A 72 -0.77 -10.56 -5.80
N GLY A 73 -1.46 -9.50 -6.21
CA GLY A 73 -1.73 -9.20 -7.62
C GLY A 73 -0.43 -8.97 -8.38
N GLY A 74 0.47 -8.14 -7.83
CA GLY A 74 1.81 -7.86 -8.37
C GLY A 74 2.62 -9.12 -8.64
N LEU A 75 2.65 -10.07 -7.70
CA LEU A 75 3.36 -11.36 -7.85
C LEU A 75 2.88 -12.23 -9.04
N LYS A 76 1.79 -11.85 -9.72
CA LYS A 76 1.24 -12.55 -10.90
C LYS A 76 1.50 -11.79 -12.20
N ILE A 77 2.17 -10.64 -12.14
CA ILE A 77 2.40 -9.70 -13.23
C ILE A 77 3.90 -9.54 -13.37
N GLU A 78 4.40 -9.41 -14.60
CA GLU A 78 5.84 -9.18 -14.86
C GLU A 78 6.28 -7.74 -14.51
N ALA A 79 5.36 -6.88 -14.08
CA ALA A 79 5.64 -5.50 -13.75
C ALA A 79 5.87 -5.38 -12.24
N ASP A 80 7.01 -4.80 -11.84
CA ASP A 80 7.45 -4.77 -10.44
C ASP A 80 6.74 -3.71 -9.57
N TRP A 81 6.11 -2.71 -10.20
CA TRP A 81 5.51 -1.57 -9.50
C TRP A 81 4.34 -1.91 -8.56
N PRO A 82 3.43 -2.87 -8.85
CA PRO A 82 2.35 -3.22 -7.92
C PRO A 82 2.88 -3.92 -6.67
N GLU A 83 3.96 -4.70 -6.80
CA GLU A 83 4.63 -5.30 -5.65
C GLU A 83 5.24 -4.24 -4.74
N ALA A 84 5.89 -3.22 -5.32
CA ALA A 84 6.43 -2.10 -4.56
C ALA A 84 5.31 -1.33 -3.82
N VAL A 85 4.20 -1.03 -4.50
CA VAL A 85 3.05 -0.33 -3.91
C VAL A 85 2.39 -1.18 -2.82
N GLY A 86 2.18 -2.48 -3.06
CA GLY A 86 1.62 -3.39 -2.08
C GLY A 86 2.51 -3.53 -0.83
N ALA A 87 3.83 -3.70 -1.03
CA ALA A 87 4.80 -3.75 0.06
C ALA A 87 4.82 -2.45 0.89
N LEU A 88 4.70 -1.30 0.23
CA LEU A 88 4.64 0.00 0.89
C LEU A 88 3.37 0.15 1.73
N LEU A 89 2.22 -0.25 1.20
CA LEU A 89 0.95 -0.21 1.94
C LEU A 89 0.98 -1.13 3.17
N ILE A 90 1.55 -2.33 3.05
CA ILE A 90 1.72 -3.26 4.17
C ILE A 90 2.67 -2.66 5.22
N ALA A 91 3.82 -2.12 4.81
CA ALA A 91 4.76 -1.47 5.72
C ALA A 91 4.16 -0.26 6.43
N GLY A 92 3.39 0.56 5.72
CA GLY A 92 2.65 1.69 6.30
C GLY A 92 1.60 1.23 7.32
N ALA A 93 0.91 0.12 7.06
CA ALA A 93 0.00 -0.47 8.04
C ALA A 93 0.74 -0.99 9.29
N VAL A 94 1.89 -1.64 9.12
CA VAL A 94 2.73 -2.12 10.24
C VAL A 94 3.21 -0.94 11.09
N LEU A 95 3.69 0.14 10.47
CA LEU A 95 4.07 1.37 11.17
C LEU A 95 2.90 1.94 11.97
N ALA A 96 1.70 1.97 11.38
CA ALA A 96 0.52 2.47 12.07
C ALA A 96 0.15 1.58 13.27
N VAL A 97 0.24 0.25 13.16
CA VAL A 97 0.05 -0.66 14.31
C VAL A 97 1.07 -0.36 15.41
N GLU A 98 2.34 -0.18 15.06
CA GLU A 98 3.39 0.09 16.05
C GLU A 98 3.14 1.35 16.86
N MET A 99 2.74 2.42 16.17
CA MET A 99 2.34 3.68 16.82
C MET A 99 1.12 3.49 17.72
N MET A 100 0.15 2.65 17.32
CA MET A 100 -1.04 2.38 18.13
C MET A 100 -0.75 1.52 19.36
N VAL A 101 0.22 0.59 19.26
CA VAL A 101 0.64 -0.28 20.36
C VAL A 101 1.55 0.48 21.35
N GLY A 102 1.99 1.70 21.01
CA GLY A 102 2.84 2.51 21.88
C GLY A 102 4.27 1.99 21.91
N LEU A 103 4.74 1.40 20.81
CA LEU A 103 6.16 1.12 20.60
C LEU A 103 6.87 2.46 20.32
N ASP A 104 6.88 3.36 21.28
CA ASP A 104 7.27 4.76 21.05
C ASP A 104 8.76 4.98 21.31
N THR A 105 9.38 4.11 22.13
CA THR A 105 10.81 4.15 22.41
C THR A 105 11.33 2.81 22.92
N PHE A 106 12.19 2.16 22.14
CA PHE A 106 13.15 1.23 22.73
C PHE A 106 14.28 2.07 23.33
N ARG A 107 14.42 2.08 24.65
CA ARG A 107 15.56 2.69 25.33
C ARG A 107 16.72 1.70 25.36
N LEU A 108 17.62 1.80 24.39
CA LEU A 108 18.88 1.08 24.39
C LEU A 108 19.99 2.11 24.69
N PHE A 109 20.75 1.91 25.77
CA PHE A 109 21.84 2.82 26.17
C PHE A 109 21.45 4.31 26.31
N ASN A 110 20.29 4.62 26.90
CA ASN A 110 19.81 6.01 27.10
C ASN A 110 19.53 6.80 25.80
N MET A 111 19.64 6.18 24.62
CA MET A 111 19.12 6.70 23.35
C MET A 111 17.74 6.10 23.08
N GLY A 112 16.76 6.95 22.77
CA GLY A 112 15.43 6.52 22.33
C GLY A 112 15.49 6.19 20.84
N PHE A 113 15.28 4.93 20.49
CA PHE A 113 15.09 4.52 19.10
C PHE A 113 13.60 4.39 18.82
N MET A 114 13.16 5.08 17.78
CA MET A 114 11.81 4.95 17.26
C MET A 114 11.80 3.73 16.32
N PRO A 115 10.84 2.78 16.44
CA PRO A 115 10.96 1.44 15.87
C PRO A 115 10.66 1.36 14.37
N TYR A 116 11.10 2.33 13.60
CA TYR A 116 11.03 2.32 12.14
C TYR A 116 11.74 1.12 11.49
N PHE A 117 12.55 0.37 12.24
CA PHE A 117 13.23 -0.83 11.75
C PHE A 117 12.30 -1.96 11.33
N ILE A 118 11.17 -2.15 12.03
CA ILE A 118 10.26 -3.25 11.70
C ILE A 118 9.46 -2.93 10.41
N PRO A 119 8.85 -1.74 10.23
CA PRO A 119 8.19 -1.38 8.98
C PRO A 119 9.16 -1.35 7.80
N LEU A 120 10.37 -0.83 8.01
CA LEU A 120 11.41 -0.81 6.98
C LEU A 120 11.87 -2.22 6.62
N GLY A 121 12.03 -3.10 7.62
CA GLY A 121 12.34 -4.52 7.41
C GLY A 121 11.25 -5.24 6.63
N VAL A 122 9.97 -5.02 6.98
CA VAL A 122 8.83 -5.57 6.25
C VAL A 122 8.83 -5.11 4.80
N PHE A 123 9.06 -3.82 4.55
CA PHE A 123 9.16 -3.28 3.20
C PHE A 123 10.29 -3.94 2.41
N VAL A 124 11.51 -3.98 2.97
CA VAL A 124 12.69 -4.56 2.29
C VAL A 124 12.52 -6.04 2.01
N VAL A 125 11.95 -6.81 2.95
CA VAL A 125 11.71 -8.25 2.75
C VAL A 125 10.65 -8.49 1.67
N LEU A 126 9.51 -7.79 1.73
CA LEU A 126 8.45 -7.96 0.75
C LEU A 126 8.87 -7.48 -0.64
N PHE A 127 9.52 -6.32 -0.72
CA PHE A 127 10.05 -5.80 -1.98
C PHE A 127 11.13 -6.73 -2.55
N GLY A 128 12.04 -7.24 -1.71
CA GLY A 128 13.04 -8.23 -2.10
C GLY A 128 12.42 -9.54 -2.60
N LEU A 129 11.37 -10.03 -1.95
CA LEU A 129 10.60 -11.20 -2.41
C LEU A 129 9.93 -10.95 -3.75
N GLY A 130 9.37 -9.75 -3.96
CA GLY A 130 8.83 -9.32 -5.24
C GLY A 130 9.88 -9.39 -6.35
N MET A 131 11.00 -8.68 -6.16
CA MET A 131 12.11 -8.66 -7.15
C MET A 131 12.69 -10.05 -7.47
N VAL A 132 12.76 -10.97 -6.50
CA VAL A 132 13.28 -12.33 -6.73
C VAL A 132 12.30 -13.16 -7.55
N LYS A 133 10.99 -12.94 -7.37
CA LYS A 133 9.93 -13.75 -7.99
C LYS A 133 9.44 -13.19 -9.32
N SER A 134 9.65 -11.89 -9.54
CA SER A 134 9.32 -11.17 -10.77
C SER A 134 10.38 -11.37 -11.88
N LYS A 135 11.55 -11.93 -11.53
CA LYS A 135 12.57 -12.46 -12.48
C LYS A 135 12.27 -13.88 -12.93
#